data_AF-A0AAD9WSW7-F1
#
_entry.id   AF-A0AAD9WSW7-F1
#
_cell.length_a   1.000
_cell.length_b   1.000
_cell.length_c   1.000
_cell.angle_alpha   90.00
_cell.angle_beta   90.00
_cell.angle_gamma   90.00
#
_symmetry.space_group_name_H-M   'P 1'
#
loop_
_entity.id
_entity.type
_entity.pdbx_description
1 polymer ?
#
loop_
_entity_poly.entity_id
_entity_poly.type
_entity_poly.pdbx_seq_one_letter_code
_entity_poly.pdbx_strand_id
1 'polypeptide(L)'
;MEGERLTIKSHGPHNGGSVSGHAIIDRNIAKGRNQLYRDYFTEMPKYSLKKFLRRFYMRRFFFIQIQYAVENYDPYFVQRMDCSGPMGLSSIQKIAATMRMLAYGASRDYVDDHVRIGESTTIKSLRNFVNAISVIFC
;
A
#
# COMPACT_ATOMS: atom_id res chain seq x y z
N MET A 1 -35.61 -39.34 -21.61
CA MET A 1 -34.83 -38.85 -20.46
C MET A 1 -33.42 -38.60 -20.94
N GLU A 2 -33.11 -37.37 -21.33
CA GLU A 2 -31.74 -36.89 -21.48
C GLU A 2 -31.80 -35.38 -21.23
N GLY A 3 -31.21 -34.96 -20.11
CA GLY A 3 -31.27 -33.59 -19.63
C GLY A 3 -30.11 -32.80 -20.21
N GLU A 4 -30.43 -31.78 -21.00
CA GLU A 4 -29.50 -30.75 -21.45
C GLU A 4 -29.07 -29.90 -20.23
N ARG A 5 -27.89 -30.19 -19.67
CA ARG A 5 -27.23 -29.33 -18.68
C ARG A 5 -26.52 -28.20 -19.41
N LEU A 6 -27.13 -27.02 -19.40
CA LEU A 6 -26.47 -25.76 -19.75
C LEU A 6 -25.32 -25.49 -18.77
N THR A 7 -24.07 -25.63 -19.24
CA THR A 7 -22.88 -25.23 -18.48
C THR A 7 -22.83 -23.71 -18.35
N ILE A 8 -23.15 -23.21 -17.16
CA ILE A 8 -22.90 -21.82 -16.75
C ILE A 8 -21.38 -21.64 -16.68
N LYS A 9 -20.81 -20.87 -17.62
CA LYS A 9 -19.42 -20.39 -17.50
C LYS A 9 -19.36 -19.35 -16.37
N SER A 10 -18.89 -19.77 -15.21
CA SER A 10 -18.54 -18.86 -14.12
C SER A 10 -17.43 -17.93 -14.59
N HIS A 11 -17.71 -16.63 -14.64
CA HIS A 11 -16.69 -15.61 -14.80
C HIS A 11 -15.93 -15.53 -13.47
N GLY A 12 -14.82 -16.28 -13.37
CA GLY A 12 -13.88 -16.16 -12.26
C GLY A 12 -13.24 -14.77 -12.24
N PRO A 13 -12.67 -14.36 -11.09
CA PRO A 13 -12.03 -13.06 -10.98
C PRO A 13 -10.85 -12.99 -11.96
N HIS A 14 -10.83 -11.93 -12.78
CA HIS A 14 -9.70 -11.59 -13.64
C HIS A 14 -8.49 -11.25 -12.76
N ASN A 15 -7.72 -12.27 -12.39
CA ASN A 15 -6.39 -12.10 -11.86
C ASN A 15 -5.52 -11.61 -13.03
N GLY A 16 -5.25 -10.30 -13.07
CA GLY A 16 -4.34 -9.70 -14.04
C GLY A 16 -2.97 -10.33 -13.91
N GLY A 17 -2.66 -11.25 -14.83
CA GLY A 17 -1.36 -11.88 -14.91
C GLY A 17 -0.26 -10.87 -15.25
N SER A 18 0.99 -11.29 -15.05
CA SER A 18 2.16 -10.53 -15.49
C SER A 18 2.08 -10.29 -17.00
N VAL A 19 2.08 -9.02 -17.41
CA VAL A 19 2.18 -8.65 -18.82
C VAL A 19 3.54 -9.12 -19.33
N SER A 20 3.54 -10.01 -20.33
CA SER A 20 4.76 -10.50 -20.97
C SER A 20 5.58 -9.32 -21.49
N GLY A 21 6.86 -9.23 -21.09
CA GLY A 21 7.76 -8.13 -21.44
C GLY A 21 7.92 -7.03 -20.38
N HIS A 22 7.19 -7.05 -19.26
CA HIS A 22 7.43 -6.11 -18.17
C HIS A 22 8.60 -6.58 -17.29
N ALA A 23 9.67 -5.79 -17.23
CA ALA A 23 10.80 -6.07 -16.34
C ALA A 23 10.33 -6.02 -14.88
N ILE A 24 10.51 -7.11 -14.15
CA ILE A 24 10.31 -7.13 -12.70
C ILE A 24 11.51 -6.40 -12.09
N ILE A 25 11.30 -5.13 -11.72
CA ILE A 25 12.29 -4.34 -10.99
C ILE A 25 12.28 -4.81 -9.53
N ASP A 26 13.41 -5.31 -9.04
CA ASP A 26 13.60 -5.52 -7.61
C ASP A 26 13.70 -4.16 -6.91
N ARG A 27 12.59 -3.73 -6.33
CA ARG A 27 12.49 -2.49 -5.56
C ARG A 27 13.06 -2.63 -4.15
N ASN A 28 13.53 -3.81 -3.74
CA ASN A 28 14.04 -4.09 -2.40
C ASN A 28 13.11 -3.55 -1.30
N ILE A 29 11.92 -4.15 -1.24
CA ILE A 29 10.80 -3.75 -0.37
C ILE A 29 11.24 -3.67 1.10
N ALA A 30 12.02 -4.64 1.57
CA ALA A 30 12.50 -4.70 2.93
C ALA A 30 13.40 -3.49 3.29
N LYS A 31 14.30 -3.09 2.39
CA LYS A 31 15.13 -1.89 2.58
C LYS A 31 14.27 -0.62 2.62
N GLY A 32 13.29 -0.50 1.73
CA GLY A 32 12.34 0.62 1.73
C GLY A 32 11.58 0.74 3.05
N ARG A 33 11.04 -0.37 3.55
CA ARG A 33 10.35 -0.46 4.86
C ARG A 33 11.24 0.00 6.01
N ASN A 34 12.46 -0.55 6.09
CA ASN A 34 13.39 -0.24 7.17
C ASN A 34 13.82 1.22 7.13
N GLN A 35 14.09 1.77 5.95
CA GLN A 35 14.47 3.18 5.80
C GLN A 35 13.33 4.11 6.24
N LEU A 36 12.11 3.86 5.76
CA LEU A 36 10.92 4.63 6.13
C LEU A 36 10.69 4.63 7.64
N TYR A 37 10.86 3.47 8.28
CA TYR A 37 10.72 3.35 9.73
C TYR A 37 11.79 4.16 10.48
N ARG A 38 13.06 4.03 10.08
CA ARG A 38 14.19 4.78 10.67
C ARG A 38 14.07 6.29 10.50
N ASP A 39 13.49 6.72 9.39
CA ASP A 39 13.39 8.14 9.06
C ASP A 39 12.33 8.88 9.89
N TYR A 40 11.25 8.18 10.28
CA TYR A 40 10.05 8.83 10.82
C TYR A 40 9.47 8.21 12.09
N PHE A 41 9.60 6.89 12.29
CA PHE A 41 8.83 6.14 13.28
C PHE A 41 9.66 5.59 14.45
N THR A 42 10.99 5.67 14.40
CA THR A 42 11.84 5.37 15.56
C THR A 42 11.65 6.37 16.69
N GLU A 43 12.13 6.01 17.88
CA GLU A 43 12.17 6.88 19.07
C GLU A 43 12.95 8.16 18.79
N MET A 44 14.12 8.02 18.16
CA MET A 44 14.94 9.12 17.64
C MET A 44 14.88 9.12 16.10
N PRO A 45 13.85 9.73 15.48
CA PRO A 45 13.72 9.74 14.02
C PRO A 45 14.75 10.66 13.39
N LYS A 46 15.24 10.29 12.19
CA LYS A 46 16.14 11.14 11.40
C LYS A 46 15.51 12.50 11.08
N TYR A 47 14.20 12.53 10.85
CA TYR A 47 13.46 13.75 10.53
C TYR A 47 12.59 14.22 11.68
N SER A 48 12.57 15.54 11.92
CA SER A 48 11.73 16.16 12.94
C SER A 48 10.24 16.03 12.64
N LEU A 49 9.40 16.19 13.67
CA LEU A 49 7.94 16.16 13.54
C LEU A 49 7.41 17.22 12.54
N LYS A 50 8.07 18.39 12.44
CA LYS A 50 7.74 19.41 11.44
C LYS A 50 7.94 18.91 10.01
N LYS A 51 9.02 18.15 9.76
CA LYS A 51 9.25 17.50 8.46
C LYS A 51 8.24 16.39 8.22
N PHE A 52 7.89 15.61 9.23
CA PHE A 52 6.83 14.59 9.13
C PHE A 52 5.51 15.23 8.68
N LEU A 53 5.08 16.29 9.37
CA LEU A 53 3.87 17.05 9.04
C LEU A 53 3.89 17.57 7.61
N ARG A 54 5.00 18.16 7.14
CA ARG A 54 5.10 18.65 5.76
C ARG A 54 5.01 17.52 4.70
N ARG A 55 5.42 16.30 5.05
CA ARG A 55 5.47 15.16 4.12
C ARG A 55 4.19 14.34 4.06
N PHE A 56 3.50 14.22 5.19
CA PHE A 56 2.29 13.40 5.31
C PHE A 56 1.03 14.22 5.62
N TYR A 57 1.17 15.53 5.80
CA TYR A 57 0.09 16.47 6.15
C TYR A 57 -0.72 16.06 7.39
N MET A 58 -0.10 15.26 8.27
CA MET A 58 -0.71 14.78 9.52
C MET A 58 0.34 14.63 10.63
N ARG A 59 -0.10 14.58 11.88
CA ARG A 59 0.81 14.28 13.01
C ARG A 59 1.14 12.78 13.02
N ARG A 60 2.35 12.44 13.48
CA ARG A 60 2.83 11.05 13.57
C ARG A 60 1.89 10.16 14.38
N PHE A 61 1.36 10.66 15.49
CA PHE A 61 0.41 9.92 16.31
C PHE A 61 -0.85 9.51 15.53
N PHE A 62 -1.44 10.43 14.77
CA PHE A 62 -2.61 10.13 13.93
C PHE A 62 -2.28 9.13 12.82
N PHE A 63 -1.08 9.19 12.24
CA PHE A 63 -0.65 8.19 11.26
C PHE A 63 -0.71 6.77 11.85
N ILE A 64 -0.18 6.59 13.08
CA ILE A 64 -0.17 5.29 13.76
C ILE A 64 -1.60 4.84 14.09
N GLN A 65 -2.47 5.74 14.54
CA GLN A 65 -3.87 5.43 14.82
C GLN A 65 -4.62 5.00 13.54
N ILE A 66 -4.43 5.74 12.45
CA ILE A 66 -5.00 5.39 11.14
C ILE A 66 -4.47 4.04 10.68
N GLN A 67 -3.17 3.79 10.79
CA GLN A 67 -2.57 2.51 10.42
C GLN A 67 -3.23 1.36 11.18
N TYR A 68 -3.34 1.47 12.50
CA TYR A 68 -3.97 0.45 13.33
C TYR A 68 -5.44 0.23 12.93
N ALA A 69 -6.23 1.30 12.77
CA ALA A 69 -7.63 1.19 12.40
C ALA A 69 -7.83 0.53 11.02
N VAL A 70 -7.01 0.94 10.04
CA VAL A 70 -7.09 0.42 8.67
C VAL A 70 -6.61 -1.04 8.59
N GLU A 71 -5.58 -1.43 9.34
CA GLU A 71 -5.14 -2.84 9.43
C GLU A 71 -6.23 -3.76 10.01
N ASN A 72 -7.01 -3.27 10.99
CA ASN A 72 -8.12 -4.03 11.57
C ASN A 72 -9.32 -4.12 10.63
N TYR A 73 -9.55 -3.10 9.80
CA TYR A 73 -10.69 -3.04 8.90
C TYR A 73 -10.46 -3.79 7.58
N ASP A 74 -9.34 -3.55 6.90
CA ASP A 74 -9.03 -4.14 5.59
C ASP A 74 -7.75 -5.01 5.67
N PRO A 75 -7.91 -6.35 5.55
CA PRO A 75 -6.79 -7.28 5.57
C PRO A 75 -5.74 -7.06 4.46
N TYR A 76 -6.05 -6.25 3.43
CA TYR A 76 -5.09 -5.79 2.44
C TYR A 76 -3.92 -5.03 3.06
N PHE A 77 -4.13 -4.26 4.13
CA PHE A 77 -3.06 -3.45 4.74
C PHE A 77 -2.14 -4.27 5.63
N VAL A 78 -2.62 -5.38 6.19
CA VAL A 78 -1.80 -6.32 6.96
C VAL A 78 -0.65 -6.83 6.09
N GLN A 79 0.58 -6.79 6.63
CA GLN A 79 1.74 -7.34 5.94
C GLN A 79 1.62 -8.86 5.86
N ARG A 80 1.80 -9.42 4.66
CA ARG A 80 1.71 -10.87 4.41
C ARG A 80 2.93 -11.34 3.63
N MET A 81 3.21 -12.64 3.71
CA MET A 81 4.17 -13.29 2.81
C MET A 81 3.60 -13.26 1.39
N ASP A 82 4.40 -12.84 0.42
CA ASP A 82 4.03 -12.94 -0.99
C ASP A 82 4.12 -14.42 -1.42
N CYS A 83 3.35 -14.81 -2.45
CA CYS A 83 3.37 -16.17 -2.98
C CYS A 83 4.78 -16.63 -3.41
N SER A 84 5.68 -15.68 -3.68
CA SER A 84 7.08 -15.93 -4.04
C SER A 84 8.03 -16.10 -2.85
N GLY A 85 7.53 -16.03 -1.61
CA GLY A 85 8.31 -16.27 -0.39
C GLY A 85 8.69 -15.05 0.47
N PRO A 86 9.08 -13.87 -0.07
CA PRO A 86 9.48 -12.75 0.77
C PRO A 86 8.27 -12.05 1.41
N MET A 87 8.51 -11.38 2.55
CA MET A 87 7.51 -10.50 3.16
C MET A 87 7.15 -9.36 2.21
N GLY A 88 5.87 -9.25 1.88
CA GLY A 88 5.34 -8.20 1.03
C GLY A 88 5.34 -6.82 1.71
N LEU A 89 4.70 -5.86 1.06
CA LEU A 89 4.64 -4.47 1.52
C LEU A 89 3.96 -4.35 2.89
N SER A 90 4.58 -3.58 3.79
CA SER A 90 3.95 -3.25 5.07
C SER A 90 2.84 -2.22 4.91
N SER A 91 1.91 -2.20 5.87
CA SER A 91 0.90 -1.16 6.03
C SER A 91 1.50 0.25 6.05
N ILE A 92 2.59 0.47 6.80
CA ILE A 92 3.30 1.76 6.86
C ILE A 92 3.72 2.19 5.47
N GLN A 93 4.26 1.29 4.65
CA GLN A 93 4.64 1.60 3.27
C GLN A 93 3.40 1.94 2.42
N LYS A 94 2.36 1.11 2.45
CA LYS A 94 1.12 1.33 1.67
C LYS A 94 0.46 2.68 2.02
N ILE A 95 0.33 2.97 3.32
CA ILE A 95 -0.28 4.22 3.81
C ILE A 95 0.63 5.41 3.53
N ALA A 96 1.95 5.28 3.70
CA ALA A 96 2.89 6.37 3.39
C ALA A 96 2.85 6.75 1.90
N ALA A 97 2.82 5.78 0.99
CA ALA A 97 2.68 6.04 -0.44
C ALA A 97 1.33 6.70 -0.75
N THR A 98 0.25 6.19 -0.16
CA THR A 98 -1.10 6.73 -0.32
C THR A 98 -1.20 8.18 0.14
N MET A 99 -0.72 8.48 1.35
CA MET A 99 -0.75 9.84 1.90
C MET A 99 0.10 10.81 1.10
N ARG A 100 1.23 10.36 0.57
CA ARG A 100 2.05 11.18 -0.33
C ARG A 100 1.36 11.43 -1.67
N MET A 101 0.67 10.43 -2.21
CA MET A 101 -0.11 10.57 -3.44
C MET A 101 -1.29 11.55 -3.24
N LEU A 102 -1.95 11.52 -2.08
CA LEU A 102 -2.98 12.50 -1.72
C LEU A 102 -2.41 13.91 -1.56
N ALA A 103 -1.23 14.04 -0.95
CA ALA A 103 -0.60 15.32 -0.66
C ALA A 103 -0.01 16.01 -1.90
N TYR A 104 0.58 15.25 -2.81
CA TYR A 104 1.36 15.78 -3.95
C TYR A 104 0.75 15.46 -5.32
N GLY A 105 -0.27 14.61 -5.38
CA GLY A 105 -0.80 14.08 -6.64
C GLY A 105 -0.01 12.89 -7.19
N ALA A 106 -0.36 12.45 -8.40
CA ALA A 106 0.16 11.25 -9.04
C ALA A 106 1.54 11.45 -9.73
N SER A 107 2.47 12.21 -9.12
CA SER A 107 3.82 12.34 -9.69
C SER A 107 4.65 11.09 -9.40
N ARG A 108 5.08 10.40 -10.46
CA ARG A 108 5.76 9.10 -10.43
C ARG A 108 7.11 9.14 -9.71
N ASP A 109 7.81 10.26 -9.80
CA ASP A 109 9.21 10.36 -9.37
C ASP A 109 9.36 10.44 -7.83
N TYR A 110 8.31 10.86 -7.11
CA TYR A 110 8.41 11.04 -5.65
C TYR A 110 8.03 9.81 -4.81
N VAL A 111 7.27 8.88 -5.39
CA VAL A 111 6.80 7.67 -4.69
C VAL A 111 7.90 6.60 -4.64
N ASP A 112 8.77 6.56 -5.65
CA ASP A 112 9.80 5.52 -5.80
C ASP A 112 10.97 5.70 -4.81
N ASP A 113 11.46 6.93 -4.62
CA ASP A 113 12.70 7.20 -3.86
C ASP A 113 12.67 6.77 -2.38
N HIS A 114 11.49 6.75 -1.76
CA HIS A 114 11.38 6.53 -0.31
C HIS A 114 10.52 5.34 0.09
N VAL A 115 9.44 5.05 -0.66
CA VAL A 115 8.54 3.95 -0.31
C VAL A 115 8.82 2.70 -1.13
N ARG A 116 9.43 2.88 -2.31
CA ARG A 116 9.85 1.81 -3.24
C ARG A 116 8.68 0.91 -3.64
N ILE A 117 7.56 1.55 -3.97
CA ILE A 117 6.30 0.89 -4.39
C ILE A 117 6.03 1.23 -5.85
N GLY A 118 5.58 0.24 -6.62
CA GLY A 118 5.11 0.47 -7.99
C GLY A 118 3.81 1.26 -8.05
N GLU A 119 3.67 2.10 -9.07
CA GLU A 119 2.51 2.99 -9.26
C GLU A 119 1.15 2.28 -9.15
N SER A 120 1.00 1.12 -9.80
CA SER A 120 -0.24 0.32 -9.75
C SER A 120 -0.61 -0.11 -8.33
N THR A 121 0.38 -0.48 -7.53
CA THR A 121 0.19 -0.85 -6.12
C THR A 121 -0.14 0.36 -5.25
N THR A 122 0.43 1.52 -5.54
CA THR A 122 0.09 2.79 -4.87
C THR A 122 -1.36 3.20 -5.18
N ILE A 123 -1.79 3.11 -6.44
CA ILE A 123 -3.19 3.40 -6.84
C ILE A 123 -4.15 2.43 -6.16
N LYS A 124 -3.81 1.13 -6.10
CA LYS A 124 -4.62 0.14 -5.38
C LYS A 124 -4.70 0.44 -3.89
N SER A 125 -3.57 0.78 -3.27
CA SER A 125 -3.51 1.16 -1.86
C SER A 125 -4.35 2.40 -1.57
N LEU A 126 -4.30 3.41 -2.47
CA LEU A 126 -5.10 4.62 -2.36
C LEU A 126 -6.60 4.33 -2.36
N ARG A 127 -7.09 3.50 -3.30
CA ARG A 127 -8.51 3.14 -3.37
C ARG A 127 -8.99 2.44 -2.10
N ASN A 128 -8.25 1.42 -1.65
CA ASN A 128 -8.59 0.69 -0.44
C ASN A 128 -8.53 1.59 0.81
N PHE A 129 -7.54 2.48 0.87
CA PHE A 129 -7.38 3.41 1.98
C PHE A 129 -8.54 4.40 2.07
N VAL A 130 -8.92 5.05 0.96
CA VAL A 130 -10.03 6.01 0.94
C VAL A 130 -11.33 5.33 1.35
N ASN A 131 -11.58 4.12 0.86
CA ASN A 131 -12.76 3.34 1.25
C ASN A 131 -12.74 3.03 2.75
N ALA A 132 -11.61 2.56 3.29
CA ALA A 132 -11.47 2.27 4.72
C ALA A 132 -11.68 3.52 5.58
N ILE A 133 -11.04 4.63 5.24
CA ILE A 133 -11.18 5.89 5.98
C ILE A 133 -12.63 6.39 5.96
N SER A 134 -13.29 6.33 4.81
CA SER A 134 -14.70 6.77 4.67
C SER A 134 -15.67 5.94 5.49
N VAL A 135 -15.33 4.71 5.86
CA VAL A 135 -16.20 3.85 6.68
C VAL A 135 -15.85 3.95 8.17
N ILE A 136 -14.57 4.15 8.50
CA ILE A 136 -14.10 4.19 9.89
C ILE A 136 -14.31 5.58 10.52
N PHE A 137 -14.14 6.65 9.74
CA PHE A 137 -14.02 8.01 10.26
C PHE A 137 -15.07 9.01 9.72
N CYS A 138 -15.96 8.58 8.81
CA CYS A 138 -17.09 9.39 8.33
C CYS A 138 -18.40 8.73 8.73
#